data_AF-A0A2S9FJ05-F1
#
_entry.id   AF-A0A2S9FJ05-F1
#
_cell.length_a   1.000
_cell.length_b   1.000
_cell.length_c   1.000
_cell.angle_alpha   90.00
_cell.angle_beta   90.00
_cell.angle_gamma   90.00
#
_symmetry.space_group_name_H-M   'P 1'
#
loop_
_entity.id
_entity.type
_entity.pdbx_description
1 polymer ?
#
loop_
_entity_poly.entity_id
_entity_poly.type
_entity_poly.pdbx_seq_one_letter_code
_entity_poly.pdbx_strand_id
1 'polypeptide(L)'
;IMVRNQVSDYIPNPTFEVVARPGAQEDYFRHGSGGKSAREVMGKPMKAIPAFRDPAARLEVMDSLGLDYTIMFPTLASLVEERLKDDPDLILDIVHALNQWMYETWQFNYEDRIFSTPVINLGNIDRALEELAWCLERGAKTVLVRPAPVPGYRGSRSMGTEEFDPFWDACVKAGIPVSMHASDSGYSNYLNDWEPATE
;
A
#
# COMPACT_ATOMS: atom_id res chain seq x y z
N ILE A 1 0.57 12.15 -10.53
CA ILE A 1 -0.34 12.54 -9.41
C ILE A 1 0.15 13.88 -8.87
N MET A 2 -0.74 14.80 -8.47
CA MET A 2 -0.31 16.08 -7.90
C MET A 2 -0.37 16.03 -6.36
N VAL A 3 0.74 16.35 -5.70
CA VAL A 3 0.84 16.47 -4.24
C VAL A 3 1.52 17.81 -3.96
N ARG A 4 0.87 18.71 -3.21
CA ARG A 4 1.41 20.05 -2.86
C ARG A 4 1.98 20.82 -4.07
N ASN A 5 1.21 20.90 -5.16
CA ASN A 5 1.61 21.52 -6.43
C ASN A 5 2.83 20.90 -7.14
N GLN A 6 3.30 19.73 -6.70
CA GLN A 6 4.32 18.96 -7.39
C GLN A 6 3.70 17.79 -8.13
N VAL A 7 4.07 17.62 -9.39
CA VAL A 7 3.70 16.45 -10.18
C VAL A 7 4.64 15.31 -9.81
N SER A 8 4.07 14.20 -9.35
CA SER A 8 4.78 12.94 -9.15
C SER A 8 4.51 12.00 -10.32
N ASP A 9 5.59 11.57 -10.97
CA ASP A 9 5.62 10.59 -12.06
C ASP A 9 5.82 9.14 -11.57
N TYR A 10 5.86 8.93 -10.25
CA TYR A 10 6.01 7.61 -9.65
C TYR A 10 4.97 6.60 -10.16
N ILE A 11 3.74 7.08 -10.39
CA ILE A 11 2.67 6.31 -11.05
C ILE A 11 2.23 7.09 -12.30
N PRO A 12 2.71 6.69 -13.49
CA PRO A 12 2.46 7.44 -14.73
C PRO A 12 1.02 7.32 -15.23
N ASN A 13 0.27 6.29 -14.81
CA ASN A 13 -1.15 6.12 -15.13
C ASN A 13 -2.01 6.03 -13.85
N PRO A 14 -2.34 7.16 -13.21
CA PRO A 14 -3.01 7.16 -11.90
C PRO A 14 -4.51 6.83 -11.96
N THR A 15 -5.12 6.81 -13.15
CA THR A 15 -6.52 6.37 -13.31
C THR A 15 -6.64 4.85 -13.39
N PHE A 16 -5.52 4.15 -13.68
CA PHE A 16 -5.47 2.72 -13.92
C PHE A 16 -6.52 2.25 -14.93
N GLU A 17 -6.80 3.04 -15.97
CA GLU A 17 -7.68 2.59 -17.07
C GLU A 17 -7.08 1.45 -17.88
N VAL A 18 -5.75 1.38 -17.88
CA VAL A 18 -4.93 0.39 -18.58
C VAL A 18 -3.80 -0.03 -17.65
N VAL A 19 -3.64 -1.34 -17.46
CA VAL A 19 -2.68 -1.93 -16.53
C VAL A 19 -1.88 -3.06 -17.18
N ALA A 20 -0.76 -3.44 -16.56
CA ALA A 20 -0.04 -4.65 -16.94
C ALA A 20 -0.94 -5.88 -16.74
N ARG A 21 -0.76 -6.89 -17.58
CA ARG A 21 -1.51 -8.14 -17.45
C ARG A 21 -1.01 -8.93 -16.25
N PRO A 22 -1.89 -9.66 -15.53
CA PRO A 22 -1.43 -10.66 -14.58
C PRO A 22 -0.42 -11.61 -15.25
N GLY A 23 0.71 -11.84 -14.58
CA GLY A 23 1.80 -12.67 -15.10
C GLY A 23 2.75 -11.99 -16.09
N ALA A 24 2.55 -10.72 -16.46
CA ALA A 24 3.41 -10.03 -17.45
C ALA A 24 4.91 -10.04 -17.08
N GLN A 25 5.22 -10.00 -15.78
CA GLN A 25 6.60 -9.98 -15.28
C GLN A 25 7.13 -11.38 -14.91
N GLU A 26 6.39 -12.46 -15.18
CA GLU A 26 6.80 -13.81 -14.79
C GLU A 26 8.22 -14.15 -15.31
N ASP A 27 8.45 -13.95 -16.61
CA ASP A 27 9.75 -14.23 -17.23
C ASP A 27 10.88 -13.39 -16.61
N TYR A 28 10.60 -12.13 -16.28
CA TYR A 28 11.55 -11.25 -15.63
C TYR A 28 11.95 -11.77 -14.24
N PHE A 29 10.99 -12.21 -13.44
CA PHE A 29 11.29 -12.75 -12.11
C PHE A 29 11.99 -14.11 -12.16
N ARG A 30 11.79 -14.89 -13.23
CA ARG A 30 12.48 -16.18 -13.41
C ARG A 30 13.89 -16.06 -13.96
N HIS A 31 14.14 -15.13 -14.88
CA HIS A 31 15.36 -15.12 -15.70
C HIS A 31 16.08 -13.76 -15.71
N GLY A 32 15.56 -12.76 -15.00
CA GLY A 32 16.03 -11.38 -15.07
C GLY A 32 15.54 -10.66 -16.33
N SER A 33 15.98 -9.41 -16.53
CA SER A 33 15.53 -8.60 -17.67
C SER A 33 16.03 -9.09 -19.02
N GLY A 34 17.15 -9.81 -19.07
CA GLY A 34 17.79 -10.22 -20.33
C GLY A 34 18.09 -9.03 -21.25
N GLY A 35 18.32 -7.84 -20.70
CA GLY A 35 18.54 -6.60 -21.45
C GLY A 35 17.28 -5.89 -21.94
N LYS A 36 16.07 -6.42 -21.66
CA LYS A 36 14.81 -5.75 -21.95
C LYS A 36 14.64 -4.50 -21.08
N SER A 37 14.10 -3.44 -21.68
CA SER A 37 13.63 -2.27 -20.94
C SER A 37 12.42 -2.61 -20.06
N ALA A 38 12.13 -1.76 -19.07
CA ALA A 38 10.96 -1.92 -18.20
C ALA A 38 9.63 -2.03 -19.00
N ARG A 39 9.50 -1.27 -20.10
CA ARG A 39 8.32 -1.32 -20.96
C ARG A 39 8.17 -2.65 -21.68
N GLU A 40 9.27 -3.24 -22.14
CA GLU A 40 9.27 -4.55 -22.77
C GLU A 40 8.96 -5.67 -21.77
N VAL A 41 9.46 -5.55 -20.53
CA VAL A 41 9.13 -6.47 -19.44
C VAL A 41 7.64 -6.44 -19.10
N MET A 42 7.00 -5.28 -19.07
CA MET A 42 5.57 -5.14 -18.77
C MET A 42 4.65 -5.65 -19.89
N GLY A 43 5.20 -5.82 -21.11
CA GLY A 43 4.48 -6.40 -22.24
C GLY A 43 3.28 -5.59 -22.73
N LYS A 44 2.35 -6.28 -23.42
CA LYS A 44 1.13 -5.65 -23.95
C LYS A 44 0.11 -5.45 -22.81
N PRO A 45 -0.32 -4.21 -22.53
CA PRO A 45 -1.23 -3.96 -21.43
C PRO A 45 -2.66 -4.46 -21.72
N MET A 46 -3.52 -4.39 -20.69
CA MET A 46 -4.95 -4.66 -20.77
C MET A 46 -5.76 -3.51 -20.19
N LYS A 47 -7.00 -3.35 -20.65
CA LYS A 47 -7.95 -2.45 -19.99
C LYS A 47 -8.27 -2.99 -18.60
N ALA A 48 -8.49 -2.09 -17.66
CA ALA A 48 -9.01 -2.47 -16.36
C ALA A 48 -10.37 -3.14 -16.50
N ILE A 49 -10.58 -4.19 -15.71
CA ILE A 49 -11.83 -4.95 -15.64
C ILE A 49 -12.58 -4.58 -14.35
N PRO A 50 -13.90 -4.87 -14.24
CA PRO A 50 -14.68 -4.56 -13.05
C PRO A 50 -14.06 -5.09 -11.74
N ALA A 51 -13.49 -6.30 -11.77
CA ALA A 51 -12.80 -6.94 -10.64
C ALA A 51 -11.60 -6.16 -10.05
N PHE A 52 -11.17 -5.07 -10.69
CA PHE A 52 -10.13 -4.19 -10.15
C PHE A 52 -10.69 -3.04 -9.30
N ARG A 53 -12.01 -2.84 -9.31
CA ARG A 53 -12.68 -1.73 -8.60
C ARG A 53 -13.87 -2.16 -7.75
N ASP A 54 -14.36 -3.38 -7.91
CA ASP A 54 -15.55 -3.90 -7.24
C ASP A 54 -15.29 -5.28 -6.61
N PRO A 55 -15.65 -5.49 -5.33
CA PRO A 55 -15.39 -6.75 -4.63
C PRO A 55 -16.24 -7.92 -5.14
N ALA A 56 -17.48 -7.68 -5.57
CA ALA A 56 -18.35 -8.75 -6.07
C ALA A 56 -17.83 -9.30 -7.41
N ALA A 57 -17.49 -8.41 -8.34
CA ALA A 57 -16.84 -8.79 -9.59
C ALA A 57 -15.47 -9.45 -9.36
N ARG A 58 -14.77 -9.10 -8.27
CA ARG A 58 -13.52 -9.76 -7.89
C ARG A 58 -13.76 -11.19 -7.41
N LEU A 59 -14.82 -11.45 -6.67
CA LEU A 59 -15.18 -12.82 -6.27
C LEU A 59 -15.41 -13.72 -7.48
N GLU A 60 -16.12 -13.26 -8.51
CA GLU A 60 -16.33 -14.05 -9.74
C GLU A 60 -15.01 -14.45 -10.40
N VAL A 61 -14.04 -13.53 -10.43
CA VAL A 61 -12.70 -13.82 -10.95
C VAL A 61 -11.96 -14.79 -10.02
N MET A 62 -12.07 -14.64 -8.71
CA MET A 62 -11.47 -15.58 -7.75
C MET A 62 -12.02 -17.00 -7.93
N ASP A 63 -13.34 -17.14 -8.11
CA ASP A 63 -13.98 -18.44 -8.37
C ASP A 63 -13.47 -19.07 -9.66
N SER A 64 -13.32 -18.28 -10.72
CA SER A 64 -12.76 -18.76 -12.00
C SER A 64 -11.30 -19.23 -11.89
N LEU A 65 -10.55 -18.69 -10.94
CA LEU A 65 -9.15 -19.04 -10.67
C LEU A 65 -9.00 -20.14 -9.61
N GLY A 66 -10.10 -20.58 -8.99
CA GLY A 66 -10.08 -21.53 -7.88
C GLY A 66 -9.41 -20.97 -6.61
N LEU A 67 -9.55 -19.68 -6.35
CA LEU A 67 -8.98 -19.01 -5.19
C LEU A 67 -10.00 -18.88 -4.06
N ASP A 68 -9.72 -19.50 -2.92
CA ASP A 68 -10.60 -19.40 -1.75
C ASP A 68 -10.53 -18.02 -1.08
N TYR A 69 -9.32 -17.46 -0.94
CA TYR A 69 -9.06 -16.22 -0.20
C TYR A 69 -8.07 -15.30 -0.93
N THR A 70 -8.17 -13.99 -0.69
CA THR A 70 -7.18 -13.01 -1.14
C THR A 70 -6.98 -11.91 -0.10
N ILE A 71 -5.75 -11.40 -0.02
CA ILE A 71 -5.44 -10.13 0.65
C ILE A 71 -5.38 -9.05 -0.42
N MET A 72 -6.04 -7.92 -0.19
CA MET A 72 -6.18 -6.82 -1.15
C MET A 72 -5.43 -5.59 -0.66
N PHE A 73 -4.33 -5.27 -1.35
CA PHE A 73 -3.49 -4.11 -1.06
C PHE A 73 -3.93 -2.87 -1.84
N PRO A 74 -3.88 -1.68 -1.23
CA PRO A 74 -4.05 -0.43 -1.97
C PRO A 74 -2.85 -0.16 -2.88
N THR A 75 -3.10 0.35 -4.08
CA THR A 75 -2.02 0.69 -5.03
C THR A 75 -1.48 2.10 -4.82
N LEU A 76 -2.36 3.10 -4.71
CA LEU A 76 -1.97 4.51 -4.61
C LEU A 76 -1.50 4.93 -3.21
N ALA A 77 -1.77 4.16 -2.17
CA ALA A 77 -1.37 4.55 -0.81
C ALA A 77 0.16 4.74 -0.67
N SER A 78 0.93 3.95 -1.41
CA SER A 78 2.40 3.88 -1.29
C SER A 78 3.13 5.19 -1.62
N LEU A 79 2.48 6.14 -2.30
CA LEU A 79 3.08 7.43 -2.66
C LEU A 79 2.81 8.56 -1.65
N VAL A 80 1.82 8.42 -0.78
CA VAL A 80 1.35 9.52 0.08
C VAL A 80 2.36 9.79 1.18
N GLU A 81 2.74 8.76 1.91
CA GLU A 81 3.53 8.90 3.14
C GLU A 81 4.94 9.46 2.90
N GLU A 82 5.61 9.06 1.81
CA GLU A 82 6.95 9.58 1.52
C GLU A 82 6.93 11.04 1.07
N ARG A 83 5.91 11.45 0.28
CA ARG A 83 5.81 12.81 -0.26
C ARG A 83 5.33 13.83 0.78
N LEU A 84 4.80 13.37 1.90
CA LEU A 84 4.27 14.20 2.98
C LEU A 84 5.00 13.95 4.31
N LYS A 85 6.19 13.35 4.29
CA LYS A 85 6.93 12.95 5.50
C LYS A 85 7.25 14.08 6.47
N ASP A 86 7.19 15.33 6.01
CA ASP A 86 7.36 16.56 6.79
C ASP A 86 6.08 17.02 7.50
N ASP A 87 4.94 16.35 7.26
CA ASP A 87 3.63 16.68 7.83
C ASP A 87 2.88 15.40 8.25
N PRO A 88 3.26 14.81 9.41
CA PRO A 88 2.67 13.58 9.90
C PRO A 88 1.15 13.65 10.13
N ASP A 89 0.63 14.82 10.52
CA ASP A 89 -0.80 15.00 10.75
C ASP A 89 -1.60 14.91 9.46
N LEU A 90 -1.13 15.56 8.39
CA LEU A 90 -1.77 15.45 7.07
C LEU A 90 -1.72 14.02 6.52
N ILE A 91 -0.63 13.28 6.76
CA ILE A 91 -0.56 11.85 6.40
C ILE A 91 -1.69 11.08 7.08
N LEU A 92 -1.88 11.27 8.38
CA LEU A 92 -2.89 10.56 9.16
C LEU A 92 -4.31 10.88 8.67
N ASP A 93 -4.58 12.14 8.33
CA ASP A 93 -5.89 12.55 7.79
C ASP A 93 -6.17 11.93 6.42
N ILE A 94 -5.17 11.89 5.53
CA ILE A 94 -5.31 11.26 4.20
C ILE A 94 -5.46 9.74 4.33
N VAL A 95 -4.71 9.11 5.24
CA VAL A 95 -4.82 7.67 5.52
C VAL A 95 -6.21 7.32 6.03
N HIS A 96 -6.77 8.10 6.95
CA HIS A 96 -8.13 7.89 7.42
C HIS A 96 -9.15 8.00 6.29
N ALA A 97 -9.05 9.04 5.44
CA ALA A 97 -9.93 9.21 4.29
C ALA A 97 -9.82 8.04 3.28
N LEU A 98 -8.60 7.53 3.06
CA LEU A 98 -8.37 6.35 2.23
C LEU A 98 -9.04 5.10 2.84
N ASN A 99 -8.90 4.89 4.15
CA ASN A 99 -9.49 3.75 4.84
C ASN A 99 -11.03 3.82 4.84
N GLN A 100 -11.61 5.02 4.97
CA GLN A 100 -13.05 5.24 4.80
C GLN A 100 -13.52 4.82 3.41
N TRP A 101 -12.89 5.33 2.34
CA TRP A 101 -13.21 4.92 0.98
C TRP A 101 -13.05 3.41 0.75
N MET A 102 -11.98 2.83 1.27
CA MET A 102 -11.70 1.39 1.16
C MET A 102 -12.80 0.59 1.85
N TYR A 103 -13.23 1.01 3.04
CA TYR A 103 -14.32 0.35 3.75
C TYR A 103 -15.65 0.48 2.98
N GLU A 104 -15.98 1.68 2.49
CA GLU A 104 -17.20 1.94 1.74
C GLU A 104 -17.30 1.12 0.44
N THR A 105 -16.17 0.93 -0.24
CA THR A 105 -16.14 0.29 -1.57
C THR A 105 -15.85 -1.22 -1.48
N TRP A 106 -14.87 -1.62 -0.67
CA TRP A 106 -14.35 -2.98 -0.63
C TRP A 106 -14.68 -3.72 0.66
N GLN A 107 -15.04 -3.01 1.74
CA GLN A 107 -15.01 -3.50 3.11
C GLN A 107 -13.60 -4.02 3.50
N PHE A 108 -13.34 -4.19 4.81
CA PHE A 108 -12.09 -4.80 5.26
C PHE A 108 -12.15 -6.34 5.27
N ASN A 109 -13.35 -6.88 5.31
CA ASN A 109 -13.64 -8.28 5.19
C ASN A 109 -14.92 -8.46 4.38
N TYR A 110 -14.78 -8.83 3.11
CA TYR A 110 -15.92 -9.06 2.22
C TYR A 110 -16.12 -10.56 2.03
N GLU A 111 -17.30 -11.05 2.43
CA GLU A 111 -17.73 -12.45 2.30
C GLU A 111 -16.75 -13.48 2.93
N ASP A 112 -15.94 -13.07 3.92
CA ASP A 112 -14.87 -13.89 4.52
C ASP A 112 -13.85 -14.44 3.50
N ARG A 113 -13.74 -13.80 2.33
CA ARG A 113 -12.87 -14.23 1.22
C ARG A 113 -11.93 -13.15 0.72
N ILE A 114 -12.31 -11.88 0.84
CA ILE A 114 -11.47 -10.74 0.44
C ILE A 114 -11.12 -9.92 1.68
N PHE A 115 -9.83 -9.86 2.02
CA PHE A 115 -9.32 -9.12 3.16
C PHE A 115 -8.55 -7.89 2.68
N SER A 116 -9.20 -6.73 2.68
CA SER A 116 -8.55 -5.46 2.35
C SER A 116 -7.61 -5.03 3.47
N THR A 117 -6.48 -4.40 3.12
CA THR A 117 -5.47 -3.97 4.09
C THR A 117 -5.58 -2.47 4.37
N PRO A 118 -6.40 -2.01 5.33
CA PRO A 118 -6.39 -0.61 5.74
C PRO A 118 -5.00 -0.20 6.19
N VAL A 119 -4.62 1.03 5.88
CA VAL A 119 -3.28 1.58 6.15
C VAL A 119 -3.24 2.15 7.56
N ILE A 120 -2.18 1.88 8.30
CA ILE A 120 -1.90 2.54 9.57
C ILE A 120 -0.55 3.26 9.46
N ASN A 121 -0.57 4.57 9.66
CA ASN A 121 0.66 5.35 9.78
C ASN A 121 1.02 5.53 11.26
N LEU A 122 2.29 5.30 11.59
CA LEU A 122 2.78 5.32 12.97
C LEU A 122 3.32 6.71 13.40
N GLY A 123 3.13 7.76 12.61
CA GLY A 123 3.70 9.09 12.89
C GLY A 123 3.26 9.69 14.23
N ASN A 124 2.06 9.33 14.67
CA ASN A 124 1.50 9.63 15.99
C ASN A 124 0.86 8.35 16.55
N ILE A 125 1.37 7.85 17.67
CA ILE A 125 0.95 6.57 18.26
C ILE A 125 -0.50 6.58 18.72
N ASP A 126 -0.96 7.67 19.34
CA ASP A 126 -2.33 7.75 19.84
C ASP A 126 -3.32 7.67 18.67
N ARG A 127 -3.05 8.42 17.59
CA ARG A 127 -3.86 8.37 16.36
C ARG A 127 -3.76 7.03 15.63
N ALA A 128 -2.60 6.38 15.65
CA ALA A 128 -2.42 5.05 15.06
C ALA A 128 -3.26 3.99 15.80
N LEU A 129 -3.35 4.07 17.12
CA LEU A 129 -4.18 3.18 17.94
C LEU A 129 -5.67 3.44 17.73
N GLU A 130 -6.08 4.70 17.63
CA GLU A 130 -7.45 5.09 17.28
C GLU A 130 -7.85 4.55 15.90
N GLU A 131 -6.99 4.71 14.89
CA GLU A 131 -7.22 4.21 13.54
C GLU A 131 -7.29 2.68 13.50
N LEU A 132 -6.39 2.00 14.23
CA LEU A 132 -6.42 0.55 14.37
C LEU A 132 -7.73 0.07 14.98
N ALA A 133 -8.18 0.69 16.08
CA ALA A 133 -9.44 0.36 16.72
C ALA A 133 -10.63 0.56 15.75
N TRP A 134 -10.66 1.68 15.03
CA TRP A 134 -11.68 1.99 14.03
C TRP A 134 -11.73 0.94 12.89
N CYS A 135 -10.57 0.44 12.46
CA CYS A 135 -10.45 -0.62 11.45
C CYS A 135 -10.93 -1.97 11.98
N LEU A 136 -10.54 -2.33 13.21
CA LEU A 136 -10.92 -3.59 13.86
C LEU A 136 -12.43 -3.67 14.11
N GLU A 137 -13.05 -2.58 14.57
CA GLU A 137 -14.52 -2.46 14.70
C GLU A 137 -15.25 -2.73 13.38
N ARG A 138 -14.58 -2.49 12.25
CA ARG A 138 -15.07 -2.69 10.88
C ARG A 138 -14.63 -4.01 10.26
N GLY A 139 -14.13 -4.93 11.08
CA GLY A 139 -13.84 -6.30 10.67
C GLY A 139 -12.49 -6.50 9.98
N ALA A 140 -11.56 -5.55 10.07
CA ALA A 140 -10.23 -5.73 9.51
C ALA A 140 -9.54 -6.98 10.05
N LYS A 141 -9.01 -7.81 9.13
CA LYS A 141 -8.26 -9.03 9.45
C LYS A 141 -6.76 -8.86 9.33
N THR A 142 -6.30 -7.72 8.85
CA THR A 142 -4.90 -7.31 8.75
C THR A 142 -4.85 -5.78 8.58
N VAL A 143 -3.69 -5.19 8.81
CA VAL A 143 -3.40 -3.78 8.52
C VAL A 143 -2.12 -3.67 7.71
N LEU A 144 -1.98 -2.61 6.92
CA LEU A 144 -0.79 -2.29 6.17
C LEU A 144 0.02 -1.21 6.88
N VAL A 145 1.27 -1.52 7.22
CA VAL A 145 2.27 -0.53 7.66
C VAL A 145 3.34 -0.41 6.58
N ARG A 146 3.68 0.81 6.18
CA ARG A 146 4.73 1.05 5.19
C ARG A 146 6.08 0.54 5.70
N PRO A 147 6.82 -0.28 4.94
CA PRO A 147 8.14 -0.77 5.34
C PRO A 147 9.21 0.30 5.14
N ALA A 148 9.17 1.35 5.96
CA ALA A 148 10.05 2.51 5.88
C ALA A 148 10.23 3.16 7.25
N PRO A 149 11.24 4.02 7.45
CA PRO A 149 11.34 4.85 8.64
C PRO A 149 10.04 5.64 8.88
N VAL A 150 9.55 5.61 10.12
CA VAL A 150 8.30 6.26 10.52
C VAL A 150 8.51 7.78 10.52
N PRO A 151 7.75 8.55 9.72
CA PRO A 151 7.81 10.01 9.76
C PRO A 151 7.47 10.56 11.15
N GLY A 152 8.01 11.72 11.49
CA GLY A 152 7.74 12.36 12.77
C GLY A 152 8.17 13.82 12.75
N TYR A 153 7.72 14.59 13.73
CA TYR A 153 7.96 16.04 13.81
C TYR A 153 9.44 16.44 13.88
N ARG A 154 10.32 15.50 14.27
CA ARG A 154 11.76 15.73 14.45
C ARG A 154 12.61 14.85 13.54
N GLY A 155 12.02 14.40 12.43
CA GLY A 155 12.63 13.44 11.51
C GLY A 155 12.10 12.03 11.69
N SER A 156 12.66 11.11 10.91
CA SER A 156 12.20 9.73 10.86
C SER A 156 12.76 8.87 11.98
N ARG A 157 12.00 7.84 12.38
CA ARG A 157 12.31 6.93 13.48
C ARG A 157 12.23 5.47 13.02
N SER A 158 12.91 4.57 13.71
CA SER A 158 12.76 3.14 13.48
C SER A 158 11.43 2.66 14.07
N MET A 159 10.62 1.94 13.30
CA MET A 159 9.37 1.35 13.80
C MET A 159 9.57 0.27 14.88
N GLY A 160 10.83 -0.12 15.14
CA GLY A 160 11.21 -1.09 16.17
C GLY A 160 11.70 -0.48 17.49
N THR A 161 11.55 0.83 17.71
CA THR A 161 11.81 1.43 19.03
C THR A 161 10.62 1.23 19.97
N GLU A 162 10.87 1.24 21.28
CA GLU A 162 9.85 1.04 22.34
C GLU A 162 8.66 1.99 22.24
N GLU A 163 8.83 3.16 21.62
CA GLU A 163 7.73 4.08 21.30
C GLU A 163 6.57 3.41 20.56
N PHE A 164 6.84 2.42 19.71
CA PHE A 164 5.85 1.74 18.87
C PHE A 164 5.30 0.45 19.49
N ASP A 165 5.84 0.01 20.64
CA ASP A 165 5.38 -1.20 21.33
C ASP A 165 3.86 -1.21 21.61
N PRO A 166 3.21 -0.09 22.01
CA PRO A 166 1.76 -0.09 22.20
C PRO A 166 0.97 -0.51 20.96
N PHE A 167 1.42 -0.12 19.76
CA PHE A 167 0.76 -0.49 18.51
C PHE A 167 0.97 -1.98 18.19
N TRP A 168 2.20 -2.49 18.37
CA TRP A 168 2.50 -3.89 18.16
C TRP A 168 1.74 -4.79 19.13
N ASP A 169 1.70 -4.42 20.41
CA ASP A 169 0.90 -5.09 21.43
C ASP A 169 -0.59 -5.09 21.09
N ALA A 170 -1.13 -3.99 20.57
CA ALA A 170 -2.51 -3.91 20.15
C ALA A 170 -2.81 -4.88 18.99
N CYS A 171 -1.92 -4.98 18.01
CA CYS A 171 -2.05 -5.95 16.90
C CYS A 171 -2.01 -7.41 17.41
N VAL A 172 -1.09 -7.72 18.34
CA VAL A 172 -1.01 -9.04 18.97
C VAL A 172 -2.28 -9.38 19.75
N LYS A 173 -2.79 -8.45 20.56
CA LYS A 173 -4.04 -8.62 21.32
C LYS A 173 -5.25 -8.81 20.41
N ALA A 174 -5.30 -8.10 19.29
CA ALA A 174 -6.34 -8.24 18.28
C ALA A 174 -6.21 -9.55 17.47
N GLY A 175 -5.05 -10.22 17.52
CA GLY A 175 -4.80 -11.46 16.80
C GLY A 175 -4.72 -11.28 15.28
N ILE A 176 -4.31 -10.11 14.80
CA ILE A 176 -4.17 -9.82 13.37
C ILE A 176 -2.71 -9.61 12.95
N PRO A 177 -2.30 -10.04 11.74
CA PRO A 177 -0.99 -9.73 11.21
C PRO A 177 -0.90 -8.28 10.73
N VAL A 178 0.31 -7.71 10.84
CA VAL A 178 0.68 -6.48 10.16
C VAL A 178 1.36 -6.85 8.84
N SER A 179 0.74 -6.43 7.74
CA SER A 179 1.28 -6.62 6.40
C SER A 179 2.23 -5.47 6.04
N MET A 180 3.31 -5.81 5.33
CA MET A 180 4.26 -4.84 4.78
C MET A 180 4.42 -5.12 3.28
N HIS A 181 4.02 -4.17 2.44
CA HIS A 181 4.03 -4.30 0.98
C HIS A 181 5.01 -3.32 0.35
N ALA A 182 5.63 -3.73 -0.77
CA ALA A 182 6.52 -2.88 -1.56
C ALA A 182 5.87 -1.50 -1.80
N SER A 183 6.60 -0.46 -1.42
CA SER A 183 6.13 0.93 -1.38
C SER A 183 7.28 1.88 -1.71
N ASP A 184 6.99 3.17 -1.90
CA ASP A 184 8.04 4.18 -1.87
C ASP A 184 8.54 4.34 -0.42
N SER A 185 9.63 3.63 -0.11
CA SER A 185 10.28 3.65 1.20
C SER A 185 11.43 4.67 1.30
N GLY A 186 11.61 5.53 0.28
CA GLY A 186 12.65 6.56 0.27
C GLY A 186 14.07 6.06 0.05
N TYR A 187 14.27 4.78 -0.30
CA TYR A 187 15.59 4.18 -0.52
C TYR A 187 16.41 4.87 -1.61
N SER A 188 15.75 5.42 -2.63
CA SER A 188 16.41 6.17 -3.70
C SER A 188 17.20 7.37 -3.19
N ASN A 189 16.78 8.02 -2.10
CA ASN A 189 17.55 9.13 -1.52
C ASN A 189 18.90 8.64 -0.99
N TYR A 190 18.90 7.54 -0.25
CA TYR A 190 20.15 6.96 0.25
C TYR A 190 21.04 6.47 -0.87
N LEU A 191 20.48 5.87 -1.93
CA LEU A 191 21.26 5.46 -3.10
C LEU A 191 21.91 6.67 -3.78
N ASN A 192 21.14 7.75 -3.99
CA ASN A 192 21.60 8.99 -4.62
C ASN A 192 22.66 9.74 -3.79
N ASP A 193 22.74 9.50 -2.48
CA ASP A 193 23.81 10.06 -1.65
C ASP A 193 25.18 9.45 -1.99
N TRP A 194 25.21 8.20 -2.48
CA TRP A 194 26.44 7.45 -2.79
C TRP A 194 26.73 7.34 -4.29
N GLU A 195 25.68 7.26 -5.11
CA GLU A 195 25.79 7.09 -6.55
C GLU A 195 25.37 8.38 -7.29
N PRO A 196 26.04 8.74 -8.40
CA PRO A 196 25.59 9.87 -9.21
C PRO A 196 24.17 9.59 -9.69
N ALA A 197 23.24 10.50 -9.37
CA ALA A 197 21.86 10.41 -9.83
C ALA A 197 21.85 10.21 -11.36
N THR A 198 21.41 9.04 -11.81
CA THR A 198 21.17 8.79 -13.23
C THR A 198 19.73 9.21 -13.51
N GLU A 199 19.57 10.08 -14.52
CA GLU A 199 18.29 10.64 -14.97
C GLU A 199 17.23 9.57 -15.26
#